data_AF-A0A366CSY3-F1
#
_entry.id   AF-A0A366CSY3-F1
#
_cell.length_a   1.000
_cell.length_b   1.000
_cell.length_c   1.000
_cell.angle_alpha   90.00
_cell.angle_beta   90.00
_cell.angle_gamma   90.00
#
_symmetry.space_group_name_H-M   'P 1'
#
loop_
_entity.id
_entity.type
_entity.pdbx_description
1 polymer ?
#
loop_
_entity_poly.entity_id
_entity_poly.type
_entity_poly.pdbx_seq_one_letter_code
_entity_poly.pdbx_strand_id
1 'polypeptide(L)'
;MYAFDELPGESSHDYMEMEFGGRSGIVDLYGYLDIFNLGSIESSDKADSDKMFLKIAPRFSLDGITGKDLSFGGVQEVYVSTLFSLDGGEDGTNNSFFGLRADVNVPCLDKVGVNLYALYDKSFGNRDGLCNPPIFNRGEK
;
A
#
# COMPACT_ATOMS: atom_id res chain seq x y z
N MET A 1 -11.02 -4.11 -16.22
CA MET A 1 -10.35 -5.42 -16.06
C MET A 1 -11.38 -6.39 -15.47
N TYR A 2 -11.11 -7.69 -15.52
CA TYR A 2 -11.95 -8.71 -14.90
C TYR A 2 -11.09 -9.58 -13.99
N ALA A 3 -11.48 -9.69 -12.73
CA ALA A 3 -10.86 -10.59 -11.78
C ALA A 3 -11.70 -11.88 -11.70
N PHE A 4 -11.01 -13.03 -11.76
CA PHE A 4 -11.62 -14.33 -11.56
C PHE A 4 -11.09 -14.90 -10.25
N ASP A 5 -12.00 -15.23 -9.35
CA ASP A 5 -11.69 -15.87 -8.06
C ASP A 5 -10.69 -15.05 -7.21
N GLU A 6 -10.98 -13.76 -7.03
CA GLU A 6 -10.08 -12.87 -6.30
C GLU A 6 -10.14 -13.09 -4.79
N LEU A 7 -8.97 -13.19 -4.17
CA LEU A 7 -8.81 -13.28 -2.72
C LEU A 7 -8.47 -11.91 -2.10
N PRO A 8 -8.95 -11.63 -0.86
CA PRO A 8 -9.74 -12.51 -0.02
C PRO A 8 -11.24 -12.50 -0.38
N GLY A 9 -11.86 -13.67 -0.57
CA GLY A 9 -13.32 -13.78 -0.72
C GLY A 9 -13.83 -14.58 -1.93
N GLU A 10 -12.95 -15.02 -2.83
CA GLU A 10 -13.31 -15.85 -4.01
C GLU A 10 -14.40 -15.19 -4.88
N SER A 11 -14.28 -13.88 -5.11
CA SER A 11 -15.26 -13.08 -5.85
C SER A 11 -14.82 -12.88 -7.30
N SER A 12 -15.78 -12.93 -8.24
CA SER A 12 -15.52 -12.61 -9.65
C SER A 12 -16.28 -11.37 -10.07
N HIS A 13 -15.57 -10.32 -10.48
CA HIS A 13 -16.21 -9.04 -10.77
C HIS A 13 -15.47 -8.23 -11.83
N ASP A 14 -16.25 -7.41 -12.54
CA ASP A 14 -15.77 -6.39 -13.45
C ASP A 14 -15.46 -5.10 -12.70
N TYR A 15 -14.33 -4.47 -13.03
CA TYR A 15 -13.93 -3.20 -12.46
C TYR A 15 -13.19 -2.34 -13.48
N MET A 16 -13.23 -1.03 -13.25
CA MET A 16 -12.38 -0.07 -13.97
C MET A 16 -11.26 0.36 -13.05
N GLU A 17 -10.03 0.12 -13.50
CA GLU A 17 -8.81 0.54 -12.81
C GLU A 17 -8.19 1.70 -13.57
N MET A 18 -7.83 2.75 -12.85
CA MET A 18 -7.04 3.85 -13.33
C MET A 18 -5.69 3.85 -12.63
N GLU A 19 -4.65 3.39 -13.32
CA GLU A 19 -3.28 3.46 -12.83
C GLU A 19 -2.64 4.80 -13.18
N PHE A 20 -1.91 5.36 -12.23
CA PHE A 20 -1.09 6.54 -12.44
C PHE A 20 0.24 6.38 -11.72
N GLY A 21 1.31 6.78 -12.41
CA GLY A 21 2.63 6.70 -11.84
C GLY A 21 3.58 7.64 -12.56
N GLY A 22 4.58 8.10 -11.83
CA GLY A 22 5.58 8.98 -12.38
C GLY A 22 6.59 9.39 -11.34
N ARG A 23 7.82 9.54 -11.80
CA ARG A 23 8.89 10.14 -11.02
C ARG A 23 9.21 11.52 -11.54
N SER A 24 9.28 12.48 -10.63
CA SER A 24 9.75 13.84 -10.92
C SER A 24 10.68 14.32 -9.81
N GLY A 25 11.96 14.48 -10.16
CA GLY A 25 13.00 14.91 -9.21
C GLY A 25 13.06 14.02 -7.98
N ILE A 26 12.71 14.60 -6.83
CA ILE A 26 12.75 13.95 -5.52
C ILE A 26 11.52 13.08 -5.23
N VAL A 27 10.46 13.18 -6.02
CA VAL A 27 9.19 12.48 -5.76
C VAL A 27 9.02 11.35 -6.76
N ASP A 28 8.77 10.14 -6.26
CA ASP A 28 8.28 9.00 -7.01
C ASP A 28 6.87 8.66 -6.51
N LEU A 29 5.89 8.68 -7.41
CA LEU A 29 4.51 8.38 -7.09
C LEU A 29 4.05 7.21 -7.95
N TYR A 30 3.38 6.26 -7.30
CA TYR A 30 2.62 5.22 -7.99
C TYR A 30 1.30 5.01 -7.26
N GLY A 31 0.24 4.76 -7.99
CA GLY A 31 -1.05 4.39 -7.41
C GLY A 31 -2.04 3.93 -8.46
N TYR A 32 -3.13 3.34 -7.98
CA TYR A 32 -4.25 2.93 -8.80
C TYR A 32 -5.55 3.15 -8.05
N LEU A 33 -6.59 3.45 -8.81
CA LEU A 33 -7.96 3.62 -8.35
C LEU A 33 -8.85 2.60 -9.06
N ASP A 34 -9.44 1.70 -8.28
CA ASP A 34 -10.39 0.71 -8.76
C ASP A 34 -11.81 1.19 -8.45
N ILE A 35 -12.67 1.14 -9.47
CA ILE A 35 -14.10 1.41 -9.35
C ILE A 35 -14.84 0.14 -9.75
N PHE A 36 -15.57 -0.41 -8.79
CA PHE A 36 -16.33 -1.65 -8.95
C PHE A 36 -17.77 -1.37 -9.40
N ASN A 37 -18.38 -2.33 -10.10
CA ASN A 37 -19.80 -2.31 -10.51
C ASN A 37 -20.22 -1.05 -11.31
N LEU A 38 -19.51 -0.75 -12.40
CA LEU A 38 -19.81 0.38 -13.30
C LEU A 38 -21.22 0.33 -13.91
N GLY A 39 -21.82 -0.87 -14.02
CA GLY A 39 -23.14 -1.10 -14.58
C GLY A 39 -24.29 -1.00 -13.59
N SER A 40 -24.02 -0.82 -12.28
CA SER A 40 -25.02 -0.86 -11.20
C SER A 40 -25.98 -2.06 -11.31
N ILE A 41 -25.44 -3.23 -11.64
CA ILE A 41 -26.23 -4.45 -11.83
C ILE A 41 -26.44 -5.07 -10.45
N GLU A 42 -27.70 -5.32 -10.07
CA GLU A 42 -28.05 -5.88 -8.75
C GLU A 42 -27.56 -7.32 -8.56
N SER A 43 -27.24 -8.04 -9.64
CA SER A 43 -26.63 -9.38 -9.59
C SER A 43 -25.11 -9.37 -9.46
N SER A 44 -24.49 -8.21 -9.26
CA SER A 44 -23.05 -8.10 -9.04
C SER A 44 -22.72 -8.49 -7.60
N ASP A 45 -21.70 -9.32 -7.41
CA ASP A 45 -21.19 -9.71 -6.08
C ASP A 45 -20.69 -8.50 -5.24
N LYS A 46 -20.61 -7.31 -5.85
CA LYS A 46 -20.23 -6.03 -5.23
C LYS A 46 -21.38 -5.01 -5.23
N ALA A 47 -22.64 -5.43 -5.38
CA ALA A 47 -23.80 -4.52 -5.38
C ALA A 47 -23.98 -3.76 -4.05
N ASP A 48 -23.74 -4.43 -2.93
CA ASP A 48 -23.84 -3.91 -1.55
C ASP A 48 -22.46 -3.65 -0.89
N SER A 49 -21.39 -3.65 -1.67
CA SER A 49 -20.00 -3.46 -1.20
C SER A 49 -19.46 -2.10 -1.62
N ASP A 50 -18.37 -1.69 -0.96
CA ASP A 50 -17.62 -0.48 -1.29
C ASP A 50 -17.23 -0.47 -2.77
N LYS A 51 -17.58 0.63 -3.45
CA LYS A 51 -17.51 0.73 -4.92
C LYS A 51 -16.19 1.32 -5.41
N MET A 52 -15.28 1.63 -4.50
CA MET A 52 -14.06 2.35 -4.81
C MET A 52 -12.93 1.91 -3.87
N PHE A 53 -11.79 1.55 -4.46
CA PHE A 53 -10.56 1.24 -3.73
C PHE A 53 -9.40 2.02 -4.31
N LEU A 54 -8.65 2.73 -3.46
CA LEU A 54 -7.52 3.55 -3.86
C LEU A 54 -6.27 3.08 -3.15
N LYS A 55 -5.22 2.78 -3.92
CA LYS A 55 -3.89 2.52 -3.40
C LYS A 55 -2.93 3.57 -3.94
N ILE A 56 -2.28 4.31 -3.06
CA ILE A 56 -1.33 5.36 -3.42
C ILE A 56 -0.03 5.22 -2.63
N ALA A 57 1.09 5.27 -3.32
CA ALA A 57 2.43 5.06 -2.77
C ALA A 57 3.35 6.25 -3.11
N PRO A 58 3.20 7.39 -2.43
CA PRO A 58 4.16 8.48 -2.53
C PRO A 58 5.48 8.09 -1.85
N ARG A 59 6.58 8.33 -2.57
CA ARG A 59 7.94 8.07 -2.13
C ARG A 59 8.79 9.31 -2.38
N PHE A 60 9.68 9.58 -1.44
CA PHE A 60 10.49 10.78 -1.42
C PHE A 60 11.96 10.40 -1.29
N SER A 61 12.74 10.72 -2.32
CA SER A 61 14.18 10.46 -2.39
C SER A 61 14.93 11.23 -1.31
N LEU A 62 15.62 10.52 -0.43
CA LEU A 62 16.51 11.12 0.56
C LEU A 62 17.77 11.68 -0.10
N ASP A 63 18.28 11.02 -1.14
CA ASP A 63 19.40 11.51 -1.94
C ASP A 63 19.08 12.90 -2.53
N GLY A 64 17.92 13.00 -3.17
CA GLY A 64 17.44 14.24 -3.79
C GLY A 64 17.09 15.33 -2.76
N ILE A 65 16.51 14.96 -1.61
CA ILE A 65 16.17 15.93 -0.54
C ILE A 65 17.43 16.46 0.15
N THR A 66 18.41 15.58 0.42
CA THR A 66 19.62 15.94 1.17
C THR A 66 20.73 16.48 0.27
N GLY A 67 20.62 16.28 -1.04
CA GLY A 67 21.67 16.62 -2.02
C GLY A 67 22.95 15.80 -1.83
N LYS A 68 22.87 14.68 -1.11
CA LYS A 68 23.99 13.77 -0.86
C LYS A 68 23.76 12.48 -1.61
N ASP A 69 24.86 11.92 -2.09
CA ASP A 69 24.89 10.56 -2.62
C ASP A 69 24.92 9.57 -1.44
N LEU A 70 23.79 8.92 -1.18
CA LEU A 70 23.62 7.85 -0.20
C LEU A 70 23.71 6.48 -0.86
N SER A 71 24.18 6.39 -2.11
CA SER A 71 24.44 5.10 -2.75
C SER A 71 25.59 4.36 -2.06
N PHE A 72 25.44 3.04 -1.92
CA PHE A 72 26.50 2.18 -1.38
C PHE A 72 26.38 0.76 -1.92
N GLY A 73 27.47 0.27 -2.52
CA GLY A 73 27.50 -1.05 -3.13
C GLY A 73 26.45 -1.20 -4.23
N GLY A 74 25.50 -2.12 -4.05
CA GLY A 74 24.38 -2.32 -4.97
C GLY A 74 23.21 -1.36 -4.74
N VAL A 75 23.15 -0.66 -3.60
CA VAL A 75 22.09 0.32 -3.30
C VAL A 75 22.36 1.61 -4.05
N GLN A 76 21.42 2.03 -4.89
CA GLN A 76 21.54 3.23 -5.72
C GLN A 76 20.88 4.46 -5.08
N GLU A 77 19.77 4.27 -4.37
CA GLU A 77 19.00 5.40 -3.84
C GLU A 77 18.14 4.95 -2.66
N VAL A 78 17.95 5.83 -1.68
CA VAL A 78 17.14 5.58 -0.49
C VAL A 78 15.99 6.58 -0.42
N TYR A 79 14.82 6.13 0.01
CA TYR A 79 13.61 6.94 0.06
C TYR A 79 12.90 6.81 1.40
N VAL A 80 12.23 7.88 1.80
CA VAL A 80 11.07 7.78 2.68
C VAL A 80 9.90 7.33 1.83
N SER A 81 9.33 6.18 2.17
CA SER A 81 8.25 5.57 1.41
C SER A 81 6.98 5.53 2.24
N THR A 82 5.87 5.83 1.61
CA THR A 82 4.54 5.69 2.19
C THR A 82 3.69 4.84 1.27
N LEU A 83 2.71 4.14 1.83
CA LEU A 83 1.71 3.41 1.10
C LEU A 83 0.38 3.56 1.84
N PHE A 84 -0.63 4.06 1.15
CA PHE A 84 -1.97 4.20 1.67
C PHE A 84 -2.88 3.29 0.87
N SER A 85 -3.67 2.48 1.58
CA SER A 85 -4.78 1.70 1.03
C SER A 85 -6.04 2.25 1.65
N LEU A 86 -6.89 2.83 0.80
CA LEU A 86 -8.10 3.53 1.19
C LEU A 86 -9.28 2.87 0.51
N ASP A 87 -10.28 2.57 1.31
CA ASP A 87 -11.51 1.94 0.86
C ASP A 87 -12.68 2.91 1.06
N GLY A 88 -13.65 2.87 0.15
CA GLY A 88 -14.69 3.86 -0.04
C GLY A 88 -15.88 3.77 0.90
N GLY A 89 -16.02 2.72 1.72
CA GLY A 89 -17.15 2.60 2.65
C GLY A 89 -16.80 2.31 4.09
N GLU A 90 -17.85 2.13 4.88
CA GLU A 90 -17.83 2.26 6.35
C GLU A 90 -17.00 1.18 7.06
N ASP A 91 -16.94 -0.03 6.50
CA ASP A 91 -16.19 -1.17 7.03
C ASP A 91 -14.89 -1.45 6.23
N GLY A 92 -14.50 -0.51 5.38
CA GLY A 92 -13.41 -0.65 4.43
C GLY A 92 -12.01 -0.64 5.08
N THR A 93 -11.07 -1.33 4.44
CA THR A 93 -9.68 -1.43 4.90
C THR A 93 -8.95 -0.11 4.67
N ASN A 94 -8.61 0.60 5.76
CA ASN A 94 -7.95 1.89 5.71
C ASN A 94 -6.57 1.79 6.38
N ASN A 95 -5.57 1.39 5.60
CA ASN A 95 -4.21 1.14 6.07
C ASN A 95 -3.25 2.25 5.64
N SER A 96 -2.39 2.67 6.58
CA SER A 96 -1.33 3.63 6.33
C SER A 96 0.03 3.02 6.69
N PHE A 97 0.88 2.84 5.69
CA PHE A 97 2.23 2.32 5.83
C PHE A 97 3.24 3.45 5.69
N PHE A 98 4.21 3.50 6.60
CA PHE A 98 5.29 4.48 6.59
C PHE A 98 6.62 3.76 6.81
N GLY A 99 7.64 4.11 6.03
CA GLY A 99 8.93 3.45 6.18
C GLY A 99 9.98 3.88 5.19
N LEU A 100 10.95 2.99 4.98
CA LEU A 100 12.13 3.24 4.15
C LEU A 100 12.12 2.33 2.94
N ARG A 101 12.58 2.86 1.82
CA ARG A 101 12.82 2.09 0.59
C ARG A 101 14.26 2.24 0.15
N ALA A 102 14.82 1.18 -0.42
CA ALA A 102 16.07 1.22 -1.16
C ALA A 102 15.85 0.67 -2.57
N ASP A 103 16.39 1.36 -3.57
CA ASP A 103 16.52 0.81 -4.92
C ASP A 103 17.88 0.13 -5.04
N VAL A 104 17.88 -1.16 -5.37
CA VAL A 104 19.07 -2.01 -5.45
C VAL A 104 19.27 -2.47 -6.89
N ASN A 105 20.46 -2.26 -7.43
CA ASN A 105 20.84 -2.80 -8.73
C ASN A 105 21.25 -4.27 -8.57
N VAL A 106 20.44 -5.18 -9.12
CA VAL A 106 20.67 -6.61 -9.04
C VAL A 106 21.22 -7.08 -10.40
N PRO A 107 22.36 -7.79 -10.43
CA PRO A 107 22.87 -8.34 -11.68
C PRO A 107 21.80 -9.17 -12.40
N CYS A 108 21.58 -8.88 -13.69
CA CYS A 108 20.61 -9.53 -14.58
C CYS A 108 19.12 -9.24 -14.28
N LEU A 109 18.76 -8.62 -13.17
CA LEU A 109 17.37 -8.27 -12.81
C LEU A 109 17.11 -6.75 -12.82
N ASP A 110 18.15 -5.96 -13.15
CA ASP A 110 18.11 -4.50 -13.18
C ASP A 110 17.74 -3.92 -11.78
N LYS A 111 17.18 -2.72 -11.75
CA LYS A 111 16.77 -2.04 -10.52
C LYS A 111 15.58 -2.73 -9.86
N VAL A 112 15.79 -3.19 -8.63
CA VAL A 112 14.75 -3.75 -7.76
C VAL A 112 14.53 -2.83 -6.57
N GLY A 113 13.27 -2.47 -6.31
CA GLY A 113 12.90 -1.68 -5.14
C GLY A 113 12.51 -2.56 -3.96
N VAL A 114 13.16 -2.37 -2.81
CA VAL A 114 12.82 -3.03 -1.55
C VAL A 114 12.28 -2.00 -0.57
N ASN A 115 11.12 -2.25 0.02
CA ASN A 115 10.49 -1.36 0.99
C ASN A 115 10.33 -2.07 2.34
N LEU A 116 10.60 -1.36 3.43
CA LEU A 116 10.37 -1.78 4.81
C LEU A 116 9.43 -0.78 5.47
N TYR A 117 8.26 -1.23 5.93
CA TYR A 117 7.21 -0.38 6.46
C TYR A 117 6.84 -0.73 7.90
N ALA A 118 6.49 0.30 8.67
CA ALA A 118 5.60 0.17 9.82
C ALA A 118 4.16 0.36 9.34
N LEU A 119 3.25 -0.52 9.79
CA LEU A 119 1.82 -0.45 9.51
C LEU A 119 1.12 0.31 10.63
N TYR A 120 0.32 1.29 10.25
CA TYR A 120 -0.70 1.90 11.08
C TYR A 120 -2.07 1.60 10.49
N ASP A 121 -2.80 0.69 11.16
CA ASP A 121 -4.11 0.20 10.74
C ASP A 121 -5.22 1.06 11.37
N LYS A 122 -6.09 1.62 10.53
CA LYS A 122 -7.28 2.39 10.91
C LYS A 122 -8.58 1.72 10.44
N SER A 123 -8.51 0.48 9.97
CA SER A 123 -9.69 -0.28 9.55
C SER A 123 -10.62 -0.47 10.75
N PHE A 124 -11.89 -0.09 10.60
CA PHE A 124 -12.87 -0.19 11.67
C PHE A 124 -13.17 -1.67 11.91
N GLY A 125 -12.74 -2.21 13.06
CA GLY A 125 -13.03 -3.59 13.46
C GLY A 125 -11.83 -4.40 13.98
N ASN A 126 -10.59 -3.99 13.68
CA ASN A 126 -9.39 -4.70 14.18
C ASN A 126 -8.60 -3.84 15.17
N ARG A 127 -9.05 -3.79 16.43
CA ARG A 127 -8.32 -3.13 17.53
C ARG A 127 -7.32 -4.05 18.24
N ASP A 128 -6.99 -5.23 17.67
CA ASP A 128 -6.32 -6.28 18.44
C ASP A 128 -4.91 -6.66 17.92
N GLY A 129 -4.38 -6.02 16.87
CA GLY A 129 -3.14 -6.48 16.23
C GLY A 129 -1.82 -5.82 16.66
N LEU A 130 -1.80 -4.54 17.04
CA LEU A 130 -0.53 -3.77 17.11
C LEU A 130 -0.34 -2.91 18.38
N CYS A 131 -1.31 -2.92 19.30
CA CYS A 131 -1.24 -2.18 20.57
C CYS A 131 -1.54 -3.07 21.80
N ASN A 132 -1.06 -4.32 21.82
CA ASN A 132 -0.91 -5.01 23.09
C ASN A 132 0.53 -4.76 23.59
N PRO A 133 0.78 -3.82 24.53
CA PRO A 133 2.05 -3.81 25.22
C PRO A 133 2.23 -5.20 25.87
N PRO A 134 3.44 -5.77 25.92
CA PRO A 134 3.64 -7.05 26.59
C PRO A 134 3.10 -6.92 28.00
N ILE A 135 2.08 -7.73 28.32
CA ILE A 135 1.54 -7.87 29.66
C ILE A 135 2.71 -8.35 30.51
N PHE A 136 3.39 -7.39 31.15
CA PHE A 136 4.39 -7.67 32.18
C PHE A 136 3.59 -8.26 33.33
N ASN A 137 3.57 -9.59 33.37
CA ASN A 137 3.01 -10.38 34.43
C ASN A 137 3.83 -10.06 35.70
N ARG A 138 3.41 -9.04 36.46
CA ARG A 138 3.94 -8.78 37.79
C ARG A 138 3.23 -9.74 38.73
N GLY A 139 3.83 -10.91 38.89
CA GLY A 139 3.49 -11.84 39.97
C GLY A 139 3.64 -11.17 41.34
N GLU A 140 2.76 -11.63 42.23
CA GLU A 140 2.91 -11.73 43.68
C GLU A 140 3.21 -10.44 44.48
N LYS A 141 2.23 -9.99 45.27
CA LYS A 141 2.00 -10.46 46.66
C LYS A 141 0.60 -10.08 47.13
#